data_AF-A0A438AJ66-F1
#
_entry.id   AF-A0A438AJ66-F1
#
_cell.length_a   1.000
_cell.length_b   1.000
_cell.length_c   1.000
_cell.angle_alpha   90.00
_cell.angle_beta   90.00
_cell.angle_gamma   90.00
#
_symmetry.space_group_name_H-M   'P 1'
#
loop_
_entity.id
_entity.type
_entity.pdbx_description
1 polymer ?
#
loop_
_entity_poly.entity_id
_entity_poly.type
_entity_poly.pdbx_seq_one_letter_code
_entity_poly.pdbx_strand_id
1 'polypeptide(L)'
;MFGARRVSRLFGRFAAENDGSATVEGVLWLPIFFAFFVGIADASLIFFGRAQALQVTQDANRFYSIGRLDADGAEAYIENALSALSARVQATTSLSGGIITTQVIMPSSDLVAVGFITALTEIDVSVTMHHVMEN
;
A
#
# COMPACT_ATOMS: atom_id res chain seq x y z
N MET A 1 22.62 -9.45 -61.85
CA MET A 1 23.03 -8.56 -60.73
C MET A 1 22.04 -7.39 -60.54
N PHE A 2 20.73 -7.67 -60.34
CA PHE A 2 19.68 -6.61 -60.29
C PHE A 2 18.74 -6.68 -59.06
N GLY A 3 18.90 -7.66 -58.15
CA GLY A 3 18.00 -7.86 -57.00
C GLY A 3 18.33 -7.04 -55.75
N ALA A 4 19.60 -6.77 -55.48
CA ALA A 4 20.04 -6.15 -54.22
C ALA A 4 19.57 -4.69 -54.03
N ARG A 5 19.38 -3.94 -55.13
CA ARG A 5 18.96 -2.53 -55.10
C ARG A 5 17.46 -2.31 -54.81
N ARG A 6 16.61 -3.34 -54.97
CA ARG A 6 15.17 -3.22 -54.65
C ARG A 6 14.91 -3.43 -53.16
N VAL A 7 15.60 -4.38 -52.54
CA VAL A 7 15.43 -4.70 -51.12
C VAL A 7 15.90 -3.54 -50.23
N SER A 8 17.03 -2.91 -50.55
CA SER A 8 17.54 -1.76 -49.77
C SER A 8 16.61 -0.54 -49.80
N ARG A 9 15.86 -0.34 -50.90
CA ARG A 9 14.87 0.75 -51.02
C ARG A 9 13.59 0.48 -50.23
N LEU A 10 13.22 -0.79 -50.03
CA LEU A 10 12.06 -1.17 -49.23
C LEU A 10 12.34 -0.93 -47.74
N PHE A 11 13.52 -1.33 -47.24
CA PHE A 11 13.94 -1.02 -45.88
C PHE A 11 14.12 0.49 -45.63
N GLY A 12 14.65 1.23 -46.61
CA GLY A 12 14.75 2.69 -46.54
C GLY A 12 13.40 3.41 -46.53
N ARG A 13 12.35 2.84 -47.15
CA ARG A 13 10.98 3.39 -47.08
C ARG A 13 10.31 3.10 -45.74
N PHE A 14 10.45 1.88 -45.21
CA PHE A 14 9.90 1.50 -43.91
C PHE A 14 10.53 2.31 -42.75
N ALA A 15 11.83 2.61 -42.82
CA ALA A 15 12.52 3.45 -41.85
C ALA A 15 12.19 4.96 -41.98
N ALA A 16 11.58 5.39 -43.09
CA ALA A 16 11.16 6.77 -43.34
C ALA A 16 9.65 6.99 -43.12
N GLU A 17 8.91 5.95 -42.73
CA GLU A 17 7.45 5.95 -42.62
C GLU A 17 7.04 6.21 -41.16
N ASN A 18 6.62 7.45 -40.86
CA ASN A 18 6.21 7.86 -39.51
C ASN A 18 4.81 7.34 -39.09
N ASP A 19 4.05 6.72 -40.00
CA ASP A 19 2.69 6.20 -39.71
C ASP A 19 2.67 5.07 -38.66
N GLY A 20 3.75 4.27 -38.57
CA GLY A 20 3.89 3.23 -37.54
C GLY A 20 4.25 3.77 -36.15
N SER A 21 4.74 5.02 -36.06
CA SER A 21 5.19 5.65 -34.81
C SER A 21 4.05 5.74 -33.80
N ALA A 22 2.83 6.07 -34.24
CA ALA A 22 1.67 6.18 -33.36
C ALA A 22 1.29 4.85 -32.70
N THR A 23 1.46 3.72 -33.39
CA THR A 23 1.15 2.40 -32.84
C THR A 23 2.25 1.95 -31.86
N VAL A 24 3.52 2.18 -32.20
CA VAL A 24 4.66 1.87 -31.32
C VAL A 24 4.62 2.71 -30.04
N GLU A 25 4.31 4.00 -30.17
CA GLU A 25 4.14 4.91 -29.04
C GLU A 25 3.00 4.44 -28.12
N GLY A 26 1.85 4.06 -28.67
CA GLY A 26 0.73 3.53 -27.88
C GLY A 26 1.09 2.27 -27.09
N VAL A 27 1.87 1.36 -27.67
CA VAL A 27 2.35 0.15 -26.97
C VAL A 27 3.33 0.50 -25.85
N LEU A 28 4.16 1.53 -26.02
CA LEU A 28 5.10 2.00 -24.98
C LEU A 28 4.37 2.69 -23.81
N TRP A 29 3.24 3.34 -24.05
CA TRP A 29 2.44 3.97 -23.00
C TRP A 29 1.65 2.98 -22.14
N LEU A 30 1.19 1.87 -22.72
CA LEU A 30 0.37 0.88 -22.03
C LEU A 30 0.97 0.34 -20.71
N PRO A 31 2.26 -0.04 -20.63
CA PRO A 31 2.87 -0.45 -19.36
C PRO A 31 2.99 0.69 -18.35
N ILE A 32 3.15 1.94 -18.80
CA ILE A 32 3.18 3.11 -17.91
C ILE A 32 1.81 3.32 -17.26
N PHE A 33 0.73 3.26 -18.05
CA PHE A 33 -0.64 3.35 -17.52
C PHE A 33 -0.95 2.19 -16.59
N PHE A 34 -0.53 0.98 -16.92
CA PHE A 34 -0.72 -0.18 -16.05
C PHE A 34 0.00 -0.01 -14.71
N ALA A 35 1.27 0.39 -14.73
CA ALA A 35 2.02 0.70 -13.51
C ALA A 35 1.36 1.80 -12.68
N PHE A 36 0.80 2.82 -13.33
CA PHE A 36 0.05 3.88 -12.66
C PHE A 36 -1.24 3.36 -11.99
N PHE A 37 -2.03 2.54 -12.67
CA PHE A 37 -3.24 1.94 -12.09
C PHE A 37 -2.91 1.00 -10.92
N VAL A 38 -1.88 0.16 -11.06
CA VAL A 38 -1.39 -0.69 -9.97
C VAL A 38 -0.96 0.16 -8.78
N GLY A 39 -0.22 1.25 -9.02
CA GLY A 39 0.19 2.18 -7.96
C GLY A 39 -0.99 2.81 -7.22
N ILE A 40 -2.03 3.23 -7.94
CA ILE A 40 -3.26 3.76 -7.33
C ILE A 40 -3.95 2.69 -6.49
N ALA A 41 -4.06 1.46 -7.01
CA ALA A 41 -4.71 0.37 -6.30
C ALA A 41 -3.96 0.01 -5.01
N ASP A 42 -2.65 -0.19 -5.10
CA ASP A 42 -1.79 -0.50 -3.95
C ASP A 42 -1.82 0.62 -2.90
N ALA A 43 -1.72 1.89 -3.31
CA ALA A 43 -1.84 3.02 -2.39
C ALA A 43 -3.22 3.06 -1.69
N SER A 44 -4.30 2.79 -2.44
CA SER A 44 -5.65 2.75 -1.89
C SER A 44 -5.82 1.65 -0.83
N LEU A 45 -5.22 0.48 -1.05
CA LEU A 45 -5.24 -0.62 -0.09
C LEU A 45 -4.42 -0.30 1.17
N ILE A 46 -3.26 0.35 1.04
CA ILE A 46 -2.47 0.84 2.17
C ILE A 46 -3.32 1.80 3.04
N PHE A 47 -4.01 2.77 2.41
CA PHE A 47 -4.89 3.69 3.13
C PHE A 47 -6.09 2.99 3.77
N PHE A 48 -6.65 1.98 3.11
CA PHE A 48 -7.71 1.14 3.66
C PHE A 48 -7.24 0.41 4.92
N GLY A 49 -6.08 -0.25 4.88
CA GLY A 49 -5.49 -0.90 6.06
C GLY A 49 -5.24 0.07 7.21
N ARG A 50 -4.74 1.27 6.90
CA ARG A 50 -4.57 2.35 7.90
C ARG A 50 -5.90 2.76 8.55
N ALA A 51 -6.96 2.90 7.76
CA ALA A 51 -8.28 3.26 8.28
C ALA A 51 -8.86 2.17 9.18
N GLN A 52 -8.69 0.90 8.80
CA GLN A 52 -9.09 -0.25 9.62
C GLN A 52 -8.35 -0.25 10.97
N ALA A 53 -7.02 -0.07 10.95
CA ALA A 53 -6.22 -0.02 12.16
C ALA A 53 -6.65 1.11 13.09
N LEU A 54 -6.96 2.30 12.54
CA LEU A 54 -7.45 3.42 13.32
C LEU A 54 -8.76 3.08 14.07
N GLN A 55 -9.73 2.48 13.39
CA GLN A 55 -11.01 2.12 14.00
C GLN A 55 -10.84 1.06 15.10
N VAL A 56 -10.10 0.00 14.81
CA VAL A 56 -9.84 -1.09 15.77
C VAL A 56 -9.10 -0.56 17.00
N THR A 57 -8.11 0.31 16.80
CA THR A 57 -7.35 0.93 17.91
C THR A 57 -8.24 1.82 18.77
N GLN A 58 -9.17 2.57 18.17
CA GLN A 58 -10.14 3.38 18.93
C GLN A 58 -11.04 2.52 19.81
N ASP A 59 -11.54 1.40 19.27
CA ASP A 59 -12.35 0.46 20.05
C ASP A 59 -11.56 -0.19 21.18
N ALA A 60 -10.31 -0.59 20.92
CA ALA A 60 -9.42 -1.17 21.93
C ALA A 60 -9.15 -0.18 23.07
N ASN A 61 -8.79 1.07 22.75
CA ASN A 61 -8.55 2.11 23.73
C ASN A 61 -9.80 2.41 24.57
N ARG A 62 -10.98 2.41 23.94
CA ARG A 62 -12.25 2.58 24.67
C ARG A 62 -12.49 1.42 25.64
N PHE A 63 -12.27 0.18 25.21
CA PHE A 63 -12.41 -0.99 26.07
C PHE A 63 -11.41 -0.99 27.23
N TYR A 64 -10.19 -0.52 26.98
CA TYR A 64 -9.22 -0.31 28.05
C TYR A 64 -9.65 0.80 29.01
N SER A 65 -10.11 1.95 28.51
CA SER A 65 -10.56 3.08 29.34
C SER A 65 -11.65 2.69 30.36
N ILE A 66 -12.59 1.83 29.96
CA ILE A 66 -13.68 1.34 30.83
C ILE A 66 -13.28 0.10 31.66
N GLY A 67 -12.02 -0.33 31.64
CA GLY A 67 -11.50 -1.47 32.40
C GLY A 67 -11.94 -2.85 31.89
N ARG A 68 -12.43 -2.95 30.64
CA ARG A 68 -12.79 -4.24 30.02
C ARG A 68 -11.57 -5.00 29.50
N LEU A 69 -10.54 -4.28 29.07
CA LEU A 69 -9.24 -4.80 28.67
C LEU A 69 -8.17 -4.12 29.52
N ASP A 70 -7.03 -4.78 29.71
CA ASP A 70 -5.77 -4.16 30.13
C ASP A 70 -4.93 -3.81 28.89
N ALA A 71 -3.70 -3.34 29.09
CA ALA A 71 -2.80 -2.99 27.99
C ALA A 71 -2.54 -4.19 27.06
N ASP A 72 -2.11 -5.32 27.62
CA ASP A 72 -1.83 -6.55 26.88
C ASP A 72 -3.09 -7.07 26.15
N GLY A 73 -4.26 -6.98 26.80
CA GLY A 73 -5.54 -7.36 26.20
C GLY A 73 -5.96 -6.44 25.05
N ALA A 74 -5.66 -5.15 25.13
CA ALA A 74 -5.89 -4.19 24.05
C ALA A 74 -4.97 -4.46 22.85
N GLU A 75 -3.69 -4.74 23.11
CA GLU A 75 -2.72 -5.13 22.07
C GLU A 75 -3.17 -6.41 21.35
N ALA A 76 -3.48 -7.47 22.11
CA ALA A 76 -3.95 -8.74 21.55
C ALA A 76 -5.26 -8.57 20.77
N TYR A 77 -6.18 -7.72 21.21
CA TYR A 77 -7.41 -7.42 20.47
C TYR A 77 -7.09 -6.81 19.09
N ILE A 78 -6.19 -5.82 19.05
CA ILE A 78 -5.79 -5.15 17.82
C ILE A 78 -5.10 -6.13 16.86
N GLU A 79 -4.12 -6.89 17.36
CA GLU A 79 -3.35 -7.84 16.53
C GLU A 79 -4.24 -8.93 15.94
N ASN A 80 -5.17 -9.47 16.73
CA ASN A 80 -6.12 -10.46 16.24
C ASN A 80 -7.07 -9.87 15.18
N ALA A 81 -7.59 -8.67 15.40
CA ALA A 81 -8.52 -8.02 14.48
C ALA A 81 -7.85 -7.63 13.14
N LEU A 82 -6.54 -7.32 13.16
CA LEU A 82 -5.78 -6.91 11.97
C LEU A 82 -4.96 -8.05 11.34
N SER A 83 -4.95 -9.25 11.94
CA SER A 83 -4.21 -10.41 11.47
C SER A 83 -4.51 -10.81 10.01
N ALA A 84 -5.74 -10.56 9.56
CA ALA A 84 -6.15 -10.81 8.18
C ALA A 84 -5.54 -9.83 7.16
N LEU A 85 -5.12 -8.64 7.61
CA LEU A 85 -4.46 -7.63 6.79
C LEU A 85 -2.94 -7.76 6.85
N SER A 86 -2.38 -8.04 8.02
CA SER A 86 -0.95 -8.27 8.19
C SER A 86 -0.70 -9.23 9.34
N ALA A 87 0.04 -10.30 9.06
CA ALA A 87 0.53 -11.22 10.09
C ALA A 87 1.67 -10.63 10.94
N ARG A 88 2.19 -9.46 10.54
CA ARG A 88 3.31 -8.75 11.18
C ARG A 88 2.87 -7.46 11.88
N VAL A 89 1.57 -7.30 12.09
CA VAL A 89 1.04 -6.21 12.91
C VAL A 89 1.65 -6.26 14.30
N GLN A 90 2.06 -5.09 14.81
CA GLN A 90 2.53 -4.93 16.17
C GLN A 90 1.75 -3.80 16.82
N ALA A 91 1.10 -4.10 17.93
CA ALA A 91 0.44 -3.12 18.76
C ALA A 91 1.26 -2.88 20.03
N THR A 92 1.30 -1.63 20.50
CA THR A 92 1.92 -1.28 21.77
C THR A 92 1.05 -0.25 22.47
N THR A 93 0.58 -0.58 23.66
CA THR A 93 -0.31 0.24 24.47
C THR A 93 0.40 0.63 25.77
N SER A 94 0.30 1.91 26.12
CA SER A 94 0.86 2.44 27.37
C SER A 94 -0.12 3.41 28.03
N LEU A 95 -0.13 3.44 29.35
CA LEU A 95 -0.89 4.40 30.15
C LEU A 95 0.09 5.32 30.86
N SER A 96 0.02 6.61 30.56
CA SER A 96 0.84 7.63 31.23
C SER A 96 0.00 8.86 31.52
N GLY A 97 -0.02 9.29 32.80
CA GLY A 97 -0.77 10.48 33.22
C GLY A 97 -2.27 10.42 32.93
N GLY A 98 -2.88 9.23 32.98
CA GLY A 98 -4.30 9.04 32.65
C GLY A 98 -4.61 9.10 31.16
N ILE A 99 -3.60 9.08 30.28
CA ILE A 99 -3.80 9.01 28.82
C ILE A 99 -3.30 7.65 28.34
N ILE A 100 -4.22 6.89 27.75
CA ILE A 100 -3.94 5.66 27.02
C ILE A 100 -3.38 6.06 25.67
N THR A 101 -2.15 5.64 25.39
CA THR A 101 -1.48 5.81 24.11
C THR A 101 -1.25 4.45 23.50
N THR A 102 -1.83 4.23 22.31
CA THR A 102 -1.64 2.99 21.56
C THR A 102 -1.05 3.30 20.21
N GLN A 103 0.04 2.61 19.88
CA GLN A 103 0.70 2.65 18.59
C GLN A 103 0.50 1.30 17.89
N VAL A 104 0.13 1.36 16.61
CA VAL A 104 0.00 0.19 15.75
C VAL A 104 0.90 0.38 14.55
N ILE A 105 1.74 -0.60 14.27
CA ILE A 105 2.66 -0.62 13.13
C ILE A 105 2.31 -1.81 12.25
N MET A 106 2.14 -1.55 10.95
CA MET A 106 1.92 -2.56 9.93
C MET A 106 2.82 -2.30 8.73
N PRO A 107 3.60 -3.28 8.27
CA PRO A 107 4.37 -3.16 7.05
C PRO A 107 3.45 -2.97 5.84
N SER A 108 3.69 -1.96 5.01
CA SER A 108 2.85 -1.71 3.83
C SER A 108 2.93 -2.84 2.80
N SER A 109 4.02 -3.61 2.80
CA SER A 109 4.20 -4.81 1.97
C SER A 109 3.12 -5.88 2.19
N ASP A 110 2.49 -5.93 3.37
CA ASP A 110 1.36 -6.84 3.62
C ASP A 110 0.02 -6.25 3.16
N LEU A 111 -0.04 -4.93 2.95
CA LEU A 111 -1.27 -4.19 2.63
C LEU A 111 -1.46 -3.97 1.12
N VAL A 112 -0.47 -4.27 0.29
CA VAL A 112 -0.54 -4.10 -1.17
C VAL A 112 -0.98 -5.39 -1.86
N ALA A 113 -1.56 -5.27 -3.05
CA ALA A 113 -1.97 -6.44 -3.83
C ALA A 113 -0.88 -6.91 -4.79
N VAL A 114 -0.15 -5.98 -5.41
CA VAL A 114 0.87 -6.31 -6.42
C VAL A 114 2.27 -6.03 -5.90
N GLY A 115 2.49 -4.87 -5.27
CA GLY A 115 3.80 -4.50 -4.73
C GLY A 115 4.83 -4.15 -5.81
N PHE A 116 4.37 -3.70 -6.99
CA PHE A 116 5.25 -3.35 -8.10
C PHE A 116 6.12 -2.12 -7.81
N ILE A 117 5.60 -1.19 -7.02
CA ILE A 117 6.30 0.04 -6.64
C ILE A 117 7.01 -0.19 -5.31
N THR A 118 8.31 -0.47 -5.36
CA THR A 118 9.14 -0.77 -4.17
C THR A 118 9.06 0.33 -3.10
N ALA A 119 9.00 1.60 -3.53
CA ALA A 119 8.86 2.74 -2.64
C ALA A 119 7.59 2.69 -1.77
N LEU A 120 6.53 2.01 -2.22
CA LEU A 120 5.31 1.82 -1.45
C LEU A 120 5.35 0.58 -0.55
N THR A 121 6.26 -0.38 -0.76
CA THR A 121 6.33 -1.64 -0.01
C THR A 121 7.36 -1.64 1.13
N GLU A 122 8.30 -0.70 1.09
CA GLU A 122 9.38 -0.55 2.08
C GLU A 122 9.03 0.39 3.24
N ILE A 123 7.79 0.92 3.27
CA ILE A 123 7.35 1.85 4.31
C ILE A 123 6.47 1.14 5.35
N ASP A 124 6.56 1.57 6.59
CA ASP A 124 5.66 1.10 7.63
C ASP A 124 4.48 2.08 7.79
N VAL A 125 3.28 1.53 7.85
CA VAL A 125 2.08 2.26 8.24
C VAL A 125 2.03 2.30 9.75
N SER A 126 2.17 3.50 10.32
CA SER A 126 2.03 3.73 11.75
C SER A 126 0.78 4.53 12.06
N VAL A 127 0.03 4.06 13.06
CA VAL A 127 -1.14 4.75 13.63
C VAL A 127 -0.91 4.90 15.13
N THR A 128 -0.98 6.13 15.62
CA THR A 128 -0.93 6.41 17.06
C THR A 128 -2.25 7.03 17.48
N MET A 129 -2.85 6.49 18.55
CA MET A 129 -4.09 7.00 19.11
C MET A 129 -3.91 7.32 20.59
N HIS A 130 -4.43 8.48 21.00
CA HIS A 130 -4.47 8.91 22.40
C HIS A 130 -5.92 8.94 22.87
N HIS A 131 -6.18 8.42 24.06
CA HIS A 131 -7.50 8.38 24.67
C HIS A 131 -7.38 8.65 26.17
N VAL A 132 -8.20 9.55 26.70
CA VAL A 132 -8.19 9.87 28.14
C VAL A 132 -8.89 8.73 28.90
N MET A 133 -8.28 8.26 29.96
CA MET A 133 -8.87 7.28 30.86
C MET A 133 -9.99 7.95 31.65
N GLU A 134 -11.20 7.39 31.61
CA GLU A 134 -12.38 7.99 32.22
C GLU A 134 -12.50 7.76 33.75
N ASN A 135 -11.52 7.06 34.35
CA ASN A 135 -11.57 6.57 35.73
C ASN A 135 -10.64 7.34 36.67
#